data_AF-A0A3M2WC93-F1
#
_entry.id   AF-A0A3M2WC93-F1
#
_cell.length_a   1.000
_cell.length_b   1.000
_cell.length_c   1.000
_cell.angle_alpha   90.00
_cell.angle_beta   90.00
_cell.angle_gamma   90.00
#
_symmetry.space_group_name_H-M   'P 1'
#
loop_
_entity.id
_entity.type
_entity.pdbx_description
1 polymer ?
#
loop_
_entity_poly.entity_id
_entity_poly.type
_entity_poly.pdbx_seq_one_letter_code
_entity_poly.pdbx_strand_id
1 'polypeptide(L)'
;MIAGGDVANGVALLVKNSCEGDFAMCSEHLSPFDDADEMHHVGEEVLGLCEAHPGHEALDCLLYVYEFSPCSTCRMRAVKALIGTNTAPAWALAESVFDADPDTRALVRAYGSFT
;
A
#
# COMPACT_ATOMS: atom_id res chain seq x y z
N MET A 1 20.91 0.25 -1.68
CA MET A 1 19.67 -0.35 -2.21
C MET A 1 18.56 0.66 -2.00
N ILE A 2 17.74 0.62 -0.94
CA ILE A 2 16.71 1.65 -0.68
C ILE A 2 17.35 3.03 -0.41
N ALA A 3 18.22 3.14 0.59
CA ALA A 3 18.95 4.39 0.89
C ALA A 3 19.91 4.86 -0.23
N GLY A 4 20.09 4.04 -1.28
CA GLY A 4 20.90 4.37 -2.46
C GLY A 4 20.08 4.85 -3.66
N GLY A 5 18.76 5.01 -3.51
CA GLY A 5 17.84 5.47 -4.56
C GLY A 5 17.21 4.36 -5.41
N ASP A 6 17.62 3.10 -5.25
CA ASP A 6 16.99 1.95 -5.91
C ASP A 6 15.94 1.34 -4.98
N VAL A 7 14.81 2.06 -4.87
CA VAL A 7 13.75 1.74 -3.92
C VAL A 7 13.07 0.43 -4.29
N ALA A 8 12.69 0.24 -5.56
CA ALA A 8 11.98 -0.96 -6.01
C ALA A 8 12.76 -2.25 -5.72
N ASN A 9 14.02 -2.36 -6.18
CA ASN A 9 14.82 -3.56 -5.92
C ASN A 9 15.13 -3.74 -4.42
N GLY A 10 15.28 -2.64 -3.69
CA GLY A 10 15.47 -2.68 -2.25
C GLY A 10 14.27 -3.28 -1.52
N VAL A 11 13.05 -2.83 -1.86
CA VAL A 11 11.80 -3.35 -1.31
C VAL A 11 11.57 -4.81 -1.71
N ALA A 12 11.83 -5.17 -2.96
CA ALA A 12 11.69 -6.54 -3.46
C ALA A 12 12.48 -7.57 -2.62
N LEU A 13 13.67 -7.19 -2.13
CA LEU A 13 14.47 -8.06 -1.26
C LEU A 13 13.84 -8.30 0.10
N LEU A 14 13.14 -7.31 0.65
CA LEU A 14 12.50 -7.38 1.97
C LEU A 14 11.31 -8.34 1.97
N VAL A 15 10.67 -8.56 0.82
CA VAL A 15 9.57 -9.55 0.69
C VAL A 15 9.97 -10.92 1.25
N LYS A 16 11.25 -11.32 1.14
CA LYS A 16 11.77 -12.59 1.68
C LYS A 16 12.61 -12.46 2.95
N ASN A 17 12.99 -11.24 3.33
CA ASN A 17 13.99 -10.99 4.38
C ASN A 17 13.55 -9.93 5.41
N SER A 18 12.26 -9.60 5.47
CA SER A 18 11.71 -8.57 6.35
C SER A 18 12.03 -8.82 7.82
N CYS A 19 12.44 -7.76 8.51
CA CYS A 19 12.71 -7.68 9.94
C CYS A 19 11.95 -6.48 10.54
N GLU A 20 11.87 -6.45 11.87
CA GLU A 20 11.29 -5.33 12.61
C GLU A 20 11.98 -4.00 12.23
N GLY A 21 11.18 -2.97 11.90
CA GLY A 21 11.66 -1.65 11.49
C GLY A 21 11.84 -1.46 9.97
N ASP A 22 11.78 -2.51 9.17
CA ASP A 22 11.95 -2.39 7.71
C ASP A 22 10.85 -1.57 7.04
N PHE A 23 9.61 -1.65 7.53
CA PHE A 23 8.51 -0.82 7.01
C PHE A 23 8.73 0.67 7.26
N ALA A 24 9.27 1.06 8.41
CA ALA A 24 9.59 2.45 8.72
C ALA A 24 10.70 2.98 7.82
N MET A 25 11.76 2.20 7.61
CA MET A 25 12.81 2.54 6.65
C MET A 25 12.24 2.68 5.23
N CYS A 26 11.35 1.78 4.81
CA CYS A 26 10.70 1.88 3.50
C CYS A 26 9.92 3.18 3.38
N SER A 27 9.00 3.47 4.30
CA SER A 27 8.13 4.65 4.20
C SER A 27 8.89 5.97 4.22
N GLU A 28 10.01 6.06 4.94
CA GLU A 28 10.91 7.24 4.93
C GLU A 28 11.51 7.55 3.56
N HIS A 29 11.63 6.54 2.69
CA HIS A 29 12.18 6.66 1.34
C HIS A 29 11.12 6.65 0.23
N LEU A 30 9.84 6.56 0.59
CA LEU A 30 8.74 6.67 -0.37
C LEU A 30 8.37 8.13 -0.57
N SER A 31 8.57 8.61 -1.79
CA SER A 31 8.10 9.91 -2.27
C SER A 31 7.35 9.71 -3.59
N PRO A 32 6.41 10.57 -3.95
CA PRO A 32 5.84 10.52 -5.29
C PRO A 32 6.96 10.64 -6.34
N PHE A 33 6.96 9.72 -7.30
CA PHE A 33 7.82 9.72 -8.47
C PHE A 33 7.19 10.53 -9.61
N ASP A 34 8.01 11.19 -10.42
CA ASP A 34 7.50 11.97 -11.57
C ASP A 34 7.04 11.06 -12.72
N ASP A 35 7.62 9.87 -12.82
CA ASP A 35 7.29 8.88 -13.85
C ASP A 35 6.23 7.89 -13.35
N ALA A 36 5.17 7.71 -14.13
CA ALA A 36 4.04 6.86 -13.75
C ALA A 36 4.40 5.36 -13.78
N ASP A 37 5.29 4.93 -14.67
CA ASP A 37 5.72 3.53 -14.74
C ASP A 37 6.64 3.19 -13.56
N GLU A 38 7.53 4.11 -13.18
CA GLU A 38 8.35 3.99 -11.97
C GLU A 38 7.48 3.97 -10.70
N MET A 39 6.53 4.90 -10.59
CA MET A 39 5.57 4.93 -9.47
C MET A 39 4.78 3.63 -9.39
N HIS A 40 4.33 3.11 -10.53
CA HIS A 40 3.60 1.86 -10.59
C HIS A 40 4.47 0.69 -10.14
N HIS A 41 5.71 0.61 -10.62
CA HIS A 41 6.62 -0.47 -10.26
C HIS A 41 6.98 -0.45 -8.77
N VAL A 42 7.33 0.71 -8.21
CA VAL A 42 7.59 0.86 -6.77
C VAL A 42 6.34 0.51 -5.96
N GLY A 43 5.17 0.98 -6.39
CA GLY A 43 3.90 0.67 -5.75
C GLY A 43 3.59 -0.84 -5.70
N GLU A 44 3.89 -1.58 -6.77
CA GLU A 44 3.72 -3.04 -6.78
C GLU A 44 4.65 -3.75 -5.80
N GLU A 45 5.93 -3.36 -5.73
CA GLU A 45 6.89 -3.95 -4.81
C GLU A 45 6.52 -3.66 -3.35
N VAL A 46 6.14 -2.41 -3.04
CA VAL A 46 5.68 -2.02 -1.69
C VAL A 46 4.43 -2.78 -1.29
N LEU A 47 3.45 -2.89 -2.19
CA LEU A 47 2.25 -3.67 -1.93
C LEU A 47 2.58 -5.15 -1.71
N GLY A 48 3.50 -5.70 -2.49
CA GLY A 48 4.00 -7.07 -2.32
C GLY A 48 4.63 -7.30 -0.95
N LEU A 49 5.40 -6.33 -0.44
CA LEU A 49 5.95 -6.37 0.91
C LEU A 49 4.84 -6.37 1.97
N CYS A 50 3.88 -5.45 1.88
CA CYS A 50 2.76 -5.34 2.82
C CYS A 50 1.88 -6.59 2.85
N GLU A 51 1.62 -7.22 1.69
CA GLU A 51 0.83 -8.44 1.62
C GLU A 51 1.58 -9.68 2.12
N ALA A 52 2.91 -9.73 1.94
CA ALA A 52 3.73 -10.82 2.44
C ALA A 52 3.93 -10.76 3.96
N HIS A 53 3.96 -9.55 4.54
CA HIS A 53 4.19 -9.29 5.97
C HIS A 53 3.11 -8.37 6.54
N PRO A 54 1.85 -8.86 6.66
CA PRO A 54 0.75 -8.03 7.11
C PRO A 54 0.92 -7.66 8.59
N GLY A 55 0.77 -6.38 8.91
CA GLY A 55 0.90 -5.87 10.26
C GLY A 55 0.61 -4.38 10.35
N HIS A 56 0.57 -3.85 11.56
CA HIS A 56 0.31 -2.43 11.78
C HIS A 56 1.44 -1.53 11.27
N GLU A 57 2.67 -2.04 11.23
CA GLU A 57 3.84 -1.34 10.67
C GLU A 57 3.69 -1.06 9.17
N ALA A 58 2.87 -1.84 8.45
CA ALA A 58 2.65 -1.66 7.02
C ALA A 58 1.75 -0.45 6.68
N LEU A 59 1.18 0.24 7.67
CA LEU A 59 0.19 1.31 7.47
C LEU A 59 0.68 2.40 6.51
N ASP A 60 1.86 2.98 6.76
CA ASP A 60 2.35 4.10 5.96
C ASP A 60 2.66 3.68 4.52
N CYS A 61 3.22 2.48 4.34
CA CYS A 61 3.45 1.89 3.02
C CYS A 61 2.14 1.62 2.27
N LEU A 62 1.10 1.13 2.96
CA LEU A 62 -0.21 0.90 2.36
C LEU A 62 -0.90 2.22 1.98
N LEU A 63 -0.77 3.26 2.81
CA LEU A 63 -1.28 4.60 2.48
C LEU A 63 -0.55 5.22 1.30
N TYR A 64 0.77 5.02 1.19
CA TYR A 64 1.52 5.42 0.00
C TYR A 64 0.97 4.77 -1.27
N VAL A 65 0.76 3.44 -1.27
CA VAL A 65 0.21 2.73 -2.44
C VAL A 65 -1.21 3.23 -2.76
N TYR A 66 -2.04 3.45 -1.73
CA TYR A 66 -3.40 3.95 -1.92
C TYR A 66 -3.45 5.33 -2.60
N GLU A 67 -2.60 6.25 -2.13
CA GLU A 67 -2.57 7.65 -2.58
C GLU A 67 -1.93 7.78 -3.96
N PHE A 68 -0.79 7.13 -4.20
CA PHE A 68 0.08 7.45 -5.33
C PHE A 68 0.08 6.41 -6.45
N SER A 69 -0.43 5.19 -6.23
CA SER A 69 -0.47 4.19 -7.31
C SER A 69 -1.39 4.66 -8.44
N PRO A 70 -0.91 4.71 -9.70
CA PRO A 70 -1.78 4.99 -10.85
C PRO A 70 -2.70 3.80 -11.20
N CYS A 71 -2.43 2.61 -10.64
CA CYS A 71 -3.17 1.38 -10.90
C CYS A 71 -4.34 1.21 -9.91
N SER A 72 -5.57 1.13 -10.43
CA SER A 72 -6.78 0.92 -9.63
C SER A 72 -6.77 -0.42 -8.89
N THR A 73 -6.21 -1.48 -9.51
CA THR A 73 -6.07 -2.80 -8.86
C THR A 73 -5.10 -2.74 -7.67
N CYS A 74 -4.00 -2.00 -7.78
CA CYS A 74 -3.06 -1.82 -6.66
C CYS A 74 -3.70 -1.01 -5.53
N ARG A 75 -4.45 0.05 -5.86
CA ARG A 75 -5.21 0.84 -4.86
C ARG A 75 -6.25 -0.04 -4.14
N MET A 76 -7.02 -0.84 -4.88
CA MET A 76 -8.00 -1.77 -4.30
C MET A 76 -7.35 -2.77 -3.34
N ARG A 77 -6.21 -3.36 -3.73
CA ARG A 77 -5.45 -4.29 -2.89
C ARG A 77 -4.89 -3.61 -1.65
N ALA A 78 -4.42 -2.36 -1.75
CA ALA A 78 -4.00 -1.59 -0.59
C ALA A 78 -5.16 -1.36 0.39
N VAL A 79 -6.35 -0.98 -0.08
CA VAL A 79 -7.57 -0.86 0.75
C VAL A 79 -7.90 -2.19 1.42
N LYS A 80 -7.83 -3.30 0.69
CA LYS A 80 -8.05 -4.64 1.24
C LYS A 80 -7.05 -4.99 2.33
N ALA A 81 -5.78 -4.66 2.17
CA ALA A 81 -4.74 -4.89 3.17
C ALA A 81 -4.91 -3.98 4.40
N LEU A 82 -5.29 -2.71 4.21
CA LEU A 82 -5.62 -1.78 5.30
C LEU A 82 -6.79 -2.30 6.16
N ILE A 83 -7.84 -2.80 5.52
CA ILE A 83 -8.97 -3.46 6.20
C ILE A 83 -8.51 -4.73 6.90
N GLY A 84 -7.77 -5.60 6.20
CA GLY A 84 -7.32 -6.89 6.72
C GLY A 84 -6.37 -6.79 7.91
N THR A 85 -5.60 -5.71 8.02
CA THR A 85 -4.73 -5.41 9.16
C THR A 85 -5.44 -4.62 10.27
N ASN A 86 -6.72 -4.28 10.09
CA ASN A 86 -7.50 -3.42 10.99
C ASN A 86 -6.81 -2.06 11.27
N THR A 87 -6.14 -1.52 10.26
CA THR A 87 -5.44 -0.22 10.35
C THR A 87 -6.02 0.85 9.43
N ALA A 88 -7.02 0.51 8.60
CA ALA A 88 -7.66 1.42 7.67
C ALA A 88 -8.14 2.71 8.35
N PRO A 89 -7.59 3.89 7.98
CA PRO A 89 -8.10 5.15 8.47
C PRO A 89 -9.52 5.40 7.98
N ALA A 90 -10.36 6.01 8.82
CA ALA A 90 -11.75 6.30 8.48
C ALA A 90 -11.90 7.16 7.21
N TRP A 91 -10.96 8.08 6.97
CA TRP A 91 -10.97 8.94 5.78
C TRP A 91 -10.75 8.14 4.49
N ALA A 92 -9.82 7.18 4.48
CA ALA A 92 -9.51 6.35 3.31
C ALA A 92 -10.71 5.45 2.96
N LEU A 93 -11.37 4.89 3.98
CA LEU A 93 -12.62 4.15 3.79
C LEU A 93 -13.73 5.04 3.23
N ALA A 94 -13.91 6.25 3.77
CA ALA A 94 -14.94 7.18 3.31
C ALA A 94 -14.74 7.59 1.84
N GLU A 95 -13.49 7.84 1.43
CA GLU A 95 -13.14 8.13 0.04
C GLU A 95 -13.40 6.92 -0.88
N SER A 96 -12.96 5.73 -0.47
CA SER A 96 -13.12 4.49 -1.26
C SER A 96 -14.56 4.07 -1.55
N VAL A 97 -15.56 4.58 -0.81
CA VAL A 97 -16.98 4.40 -1.14
C VAL A 97 -17.35 5.01 -2.50
N PHE A 98 -16.58 5.99 -2.96
CA PHE A 98 -16.76 6.71 -4.22
C PHE A 98 -15.67 6.40 -5.25
N ASP A 99 -14.82 5.39 -5.00
CA ASP A 99 -13.75 5.02 -5.92
C ASP A 99 -14.29 4.69 -7.32
N ALA A 100 -13.52 4.96 -8.37
CA ALA A 100 -13.89 4.63 -9.74
C ALA A 100 -14.04 3.10 -9.94
N ASP A 101 -13.22 2.32 -9.25
CA ASP A 101 -13.23 0.86 -9.29
C ASP A 101 -14.44 0.29 -8.51
N PRO A 102 -15.34 -0.47 -9.17
CA PRO A 102 -16.51 -1.04 -8.52
C PRO A 102 -16.17 -2.04 -7.41
N ASP A 103 -15.06 -2.77 -7.54
CA ASP A 103 -14.67 -3.79 -6.56
C ASP A 103 -14.20 -3.13 -5.25
N THR A 104 -13.47 -2.02 -5.34
CA THR A 104 -13.10 -1.18 -4.18
C THR A 104 -14.35 -0.69 -3.44
N ARG A 105 -15.35 -0.16 -4.16
CA ARG A 105 -16.60 0.30 -3.52
C ARG A 105 -17.35 -0.85 -2.85
N ALA A 106 -17.42 -2.02 -3.50
CA ALA A 106 -18.08 -3.19 -2.96
C ALA A 106 -17.39 -3.69 -1.68
N LEU A 107 -16.05 -3.74 -1.70
CA LEU A 107 -15.21 -4.14 -0.57
C LEU A 107 -15.47 -3.28 0.67
N VAL A 108 -15.43 -1.96 0.53
CA VAL A 108 -15.60 -1.05 1.69
C VAL A 108 -17.02 -1.04 2.22
N ARG A 109 -18.04 -1.13 1.34
CA ARG A 109 -19.45 -1.23 1.78
C ARG A 109 -19.71 -2.52 2.56
N ALA A 110 -19.10 -3.62 2.15
CA ALA A 110 -19.18 -4.87 2.89
C ALA A 110 -18.52 -4.73 4.28
N TYR A 111 -17.34 -4.10 4.36
CA TYR A 111 -16.65 -3.88 5.64
C TYR A 111 -17.45 -3.01 6.61
N GLY A 112 -17.95 -1.86 6.16
CA GLY A 112 -18.72 -0.92 7.00
C GLY A 112 -20.09 -1.46 7.45
N SER A 113 -20.56 -2.58 6.90
CA SER A 113 -21.78 -3.25 7.36
C SER A 113 -21.57 -4.08 8.65
N PHE A 114 -20.32 -4.24 9.10
CA PHE A 114 -19.93 -5.04 10.26
C PHE A 114 -19.29 -4.24 11.41
N THR A 115 -19.16 -2.92 11.26
CA THR A 115 -18.65 -1.97 12.27
C THR A 115 -19.77 -1.12 12.81
#